data_AF-A0A553KQH0-F1
#
_entry.id   AF-A0A553KQH0-F1
#
_cell.length_a   1.000
_cell.length_b   1.000
_cell.length_c   1.000
_cell.angle_alpha   90.00
_cell.angle_beta   90.00
_cell.angle_gamma   90.00
#
_symmetry.space_group_name_H-M   'P 1'
#
loop_
_entity.id
_entity.type
_entity.pdbx_description
1 polymer ?
#
loop_
_entity_poly.entity_id
_entity_poly.type
_entity_poly.pdbx_seq_one_letter_code
_entity_poly.pdbx_strand_id
1 'polypeptide(L)'
;MDTVIAEIQKIFISDKLDDSEKIEKGDSILAGALKQDPTNTQLWILRALLALEVPVVDYIRSLEYIRNILGYDPNHTIAWILLAYIQETHEELHEDVKDSLVNLLDKEKNPEKRSLLNLAIAWYYFSKDFPTCEQYLLQAIRHFPGYPAHYRWLQSLYIYHRKNLGKIRELAENAVKHIEIIYIYDNDQRFIQEIQPYLGENFKGFVPGNESRGIPDLDLFLQSEIKMLHTTDSVAKGYLEHLKTNR
;
A
#
# COMPACT_ATOMS: atom_id res chain seq x y z
N MET A 1 -2.78 -7.68 -23.12
CA MET A 1 -2.50 -7.01 -21.83
C MET A 1 -1.56 -5.83 -22.06
N ASP A 2 -0.40 -6.05 -22.69
CA ASP A 2 0.62 -5.01 -22.94
C ASP A 2 0.10 -3.80 -23.72
N THR A 3 -0.75 -4.01 -24.74
CA THR A 3 -1.36 -2.91 -25.50
C THR A 3 -2.27 -2.03 -24.65
N VAL A 4 -3.07 -2.66 -23.76
CA VAL A 4 -3.99 -1.96 -22.85
C VAL A 4 -3.20 -1.14 -21.83
N ILE A 5 -2.16 -1.74 -21.25
CA ILE A 5 -1.28 -1.06 -20.29
C ILE A 5 -0.56 0.12 -20.96
N ALA A 6 -0.03 -0.07 -22.18
CA ALA A 6 0.66 1.00 -22.91
C ALA A 6 -0.27 2.18 -23.25
N GLU A 7 -1.56 1.93 -23.51
CA GLU A 7 -2.55 2.98 -23.74
C GLU A 7 -2.89 3.74 -22.45
N ILE A 8 -3.06 3.03 -21.33
CA ILE A 8 -3.27 3.67 -20.02
C ILE A 8 -2.06 4.52 -19.64
N GLN A 9 -0.84 4.01 -19.84
CA GLN A 9 0.39 4.79 -19.62
C GLN A 9 0.39 6.09 -20.42
N LYS A 10 0.04 6.04 -21.71
CA LYS A 10 -0.03 7.25 -22.57
C LYS A 10 -1.02 8.29 -22.05
N ILE A 11 -2.14 7.85 -21.47
CA ILE A 11 -3.12 8.74 -20.83
C ILE A 11 -2.49 9.39 -19.60
N PHE A 12 -1.87 8.60 -18.73
CA PHE A 12 -1.36 9.08 -17.45
C PHE A 12 -0.15 10.03 -17.56
N ILE A 13 0.62 9.94 -18.65
CA ILE A 13 1.71 10.89 -18.96
C ILE A 13 1.26 12.11 -19.79
N SER A 14 0.00 12.19 -20.17
CA SER A 14 -0.48 13.27 -21.04
C SER A 14 -0.68 14.56 -20.25
N ASP A 15 0.06 15.61 -20.62
CA ASP A 15 -0.12 16.98 -20.09
C ASP A 15 -1.41 17.66 -20.58
N LYS A 16 -2.12 17.04 -21.54
CA LYS A 16 -3.36 17.58 -22.12
C LYS A 16 -4.62 17.20 -21.35
N LEU A 17 -4.50 16.34 -20.33
CA LEU A 17 -5.61 15.83 -19.56
C LEU A 17 -5.42 16.21 -18.11
N ASP A 18 -6.49 16.62 -17.45
CA ASP A 18 -6.48 16.66 -15.99
C ASP A 18 -6.59 15.26 -15.39
N ASP A 19 -6.37 15.14 -14.08
CA ASP A 19 -6.33 13.82 -13.42
C ASP A 19 -7.68 13.10 -13.42
N SER A 20 -8.81 13.84 -13.40
CA SER A 20 -10.14 13.23 -13.49
C SER A 20 -10.38 12.65 -14.89
N GLU A 21 -10.00 13.39 -15.93
CA GLU A 21 -10.09 12.93 -17.32
C GLU A 21 -9.18 11.72 -17.58
N LYS A 22 -8.00 11.67 -16.95
CA LYS A 22 -7.11 10.50 -17.03
C LYS A 22 -7.77 9.27 -16.43
N ILE A 23 -8.37 9.41 -15.25
CA ILE A 23 -9.07 8.32 -14.56
C ILE A 23 -10.26 7.81 -15.39
N GLU A 24 -11.11 8.70 -15.88
CA GLU A 24 -12.29 8.32 -16.68
C GLU A 24 -11.91 7.60 -17.98
N LYS A 25 -10.90 8.11 -18.69
CA LYS A 25 -10.41 7.48 -19.93
C LYS A 25 -9.73 6.14 -19.65
N GLY A 26 -8.94 6.06 -18.58
CA GLY A 26 -8.34 4.81 -18.13
C GLY A 26 -9.41 3.74 -17.83
N ASP A 27 -10.47 4.11 -17.11
CA ASP A 27 -11.57 3.21 -16.77
C ASP A 27 -12.29 2.72 -18.02
N SER A 28 -12.54 3.63 -18.98
CA SER A 28 -13.18 3.30 -20.25
C SER A 28 -12.38 2.28 -21.07
N ILE A 29 -11.05 2.42 -21.11
CA ILE A 29 -10.15 1.46 -21.78
C ILE A 29 -10.21 0.09 -21.08
N LEU A 30 -10.10 0.07 -19.75
CA LEU A 30 -10.17 -1.16 -18.97
C LEU A 30 -11.52 -1.86 -19.12
N ALA A 31 -12.61 -1.11 -19.09
CA ALA A 31 -13.96 -1.61 -19.32
C ALA A 31 -14.10 -2.22 -20.72
N GLY A 32 -13.51 -1.59 -21.74
CA GLY A 32 -13.48 -2.11 -23.11
C GLY A 32 -12.73 -3.45 -23.21
N ALA A 33 -11.57 -3.55 -22.56
CA ALA A 33 -10.77 -4.77 -22.53
C ALA A 33 -11.48 -5.91 -21.77
N LEU A 34 -12.14 -5.59 -20.64
CA LEU A 34 -12.91 -6.56 -19.86
C LEU A 34 -14.16 -7.08 -20.57
N LYS A 35 -14.71 -6.38 -21.57
CA LYS A 35 -15.77 -6.95 -22.44
C LYS A 35 -15.26 -8.10 -23.29
N GLN A 36 -13.97 -8.12 -23.63
CA GLN A 36 -13.34 -9.16 -24.45
C GLN A 36 -12.89 -10.35 -23.58
N ASP A 37 -12.41 -10.06 -22.37
CA ASP A 37 -11.97 -11.05 -21.39
C ASP A 37 -12.50 -10.68 -19.99
N PRO A 38 -13.75 -11.07 -19.65
CA PRO A 38 -14.41 -10.68 -18.40
C PRO A 38 -13.82 -11.35 -17.16
N THR A 39 -12.97 -12.37 -17.34
CA THR A 39 -12.30 -13.09 -16.25
C THR A 39 -10.86 -12.65 -16.04
N ASN A 40 -10.42 -11.58 -16.72
CA ASN A 40 -9.05 -11.09 -16.58
C ASN A 40 -8.84 -10.42 -15.22
N THR A 41 -8.29 -11.16 -14.27
CA THR A 41 -8.07 -10.67 -12.90
C THR A 41 -7.17 -9.45 -12.82
N GLN A 42 -6.12 -9.39 -13.65
CA GLN A 42 -5.19 -8.26 -13.64
C GLN A 42 -5.86 -6.97 -14.10
N LEU A 43 -6.73 -7.05 -15.12
CA LEU A 43 -7.51 -5.89 -15.57
C LEU A 43 -8.53 -5.44 -14.52
N TRP A 44 -9.18 -6.37 -13.83
CA TRP A 44 -10.08 -6.03 -12.72
C TRP A 44 -9.36 -5.37 -11.55
N ILE A 45 -8.18 -5.87 -11.16
CA ILE A 45 -7.36 -5.26 -10.11
C ILE A 45 -6.93 -3.85 -10.52
N LEU A 46 -6.41 -3.69 -11.73
CA LEU A 46 -5.97 -2.38 -12.22
C LEU A 46 -7.12 -1.37 -12.24
N ARG A 47 -8.32 -1.82 -12.64
CA ARG A 47 -9.53 -1.00 -12.64
C ARG A 47 -10.00 -0.64 -11.23
N ALA A 48 -9.90 -1.58 -10.27
CA ALA A 48 -10.19 -1.32 -8.86
C ALA A 48 -9.25 -0.28 -8.26
N LEU A 49 -7.95 -0.36 -8.56
CA LEU A 49 -6.96 0.63 -8.11
C LEU A 49 -7.21 1.99 -8.75
N LEU A 50 -7.49 2.02 -10.05
CA LEU A 50 -7.80 3.26 -10.77
C LEU A 50 -9.01 3.99 -10.19
N ALA A 51 -10.03 3.25 -9.74
CA ALA A 51 -11.21 3.84 -9.09
C ALA A 51 -10.86 4.52 -7.76
N LEU A 52 -9.77 4.13 -7.10
CA LEU A 52 -9.30 4.74 -5.84
C LEU A 52 -8.41 5.98 -6.06
N GLU A 53 -8.01 6.26 -7.29
CA GLU A 53 -7.12 7.38 -7.60
C GLU A 53 -7.77 8.75 -7.33
N VAL A 54 -6.97 9.68 -6.83
CA VAL A 54 -7.36 11.08 -6.61
C VAL A 54 -7.46 11.79 -7.97
N PRO A 55 -8.47 12.64 -8.20
CA PRO A 55 -9.44 13.15 -7.22
C PRO A 55 -10.75 12.37 -7.11
N VAL A 56 -10.90 11.24 -7.81
CA VAL A 56 -12.19 10.53 -7.92
C VAL A 56 -12.51 9.73 -6.67
N VAL A 57 -11.61 8.85 -6.23
CA VAL A 57 -11.74 8.03 -5.00
C VAL A 57 -13.12 7.34 -4.86
N ASP A 58 -13.55 6.63 -5.90
CA ASP A 58 -14.79 5.84 -5.93
C ASP A 58 -14.55 4.43 -5.35
N TYR A 59 -14.46 4.35 -4.02
CA TYR A 59 -14.24 3.09 -3.31
C TYR A 59 -15.40 2.10 -3.47
N ILE A 60 -16.63 2.57 -3.71
CA ILE A 60 -17.80 1.70 -3.94
C ILE A 60 -17.60 0.88 -5.22
N ARG A 61 -17.23 1.53 -6.34
CA ARG A 61 -16.90 0.81 -7.58
C ARG A 61 -15.68 -0.09 -7.41
N SER A 62 -14.67 0.36 -6.66
CA SER A 62 -13.50 -0.47 -6.38
C SER A 62 -13.89 -1.79 -5.70
N LEU A 63 -14.76 -1.74 -4.68
CA LEU A 63 -15.30 -2.94 -4.02
C LEU A 63 -16.07 -3.84 -5.00
N GLU A 64 -16.90 -3.27 -5.89
CA GLU A 64 -17.62 -4.03 -6.91
C GLU A 64 -16.67 -4.76 -7.88
N TYR A 65 -15.60 -4.09 -8.31
CA TYR A 65 -14.60 -4.68 -9.21
C TYR A 65 -13.83 -5.82 -8.56
N ILE A 66 -13.47 -5.68 -7.28
CA ILE A 66 -12.85 -6.77 -6.51
C ILE A 66 -13.85 -7.92 -6.31
N ARG A 67 -15.12 -7.64 -6.01
CA ARG A 67 -16.16 -8.68 -5.89
C ARG A 67 -16.40 -9.42 -7.19
N ASN A 68 -16.24 -8.79 -8.36
CA ASN A 68 -16.29 -9.50 -9.64
C ASN A 68 -15.20 -10.56 -9.74
N ILE A 69 -13.97 -10.28 -9.28
CA ILE A 69 -12.89 -11.27 -9.21
C ILE A 69 -13.30 -12.45 -8.34
N LEU A 70 -13.77 -12.15 -7.12
CA LEU A 70 -14.18 -13.16 -6.15
C LEU A 70 -15.39 -13.99 -6.61
N GLY A 71 -16.21 -13.44 -7.52
CA GLY A 71 -17.33 -14.16 -8.12
C GLY A 71 -16.90 -15.33 -9.01
N TYR A 72 -15.80 -15.20 -9.75
CA TYR A 72 -15.29 -16.28 -10.61
C TYR A 72 -14.07 -17.01 -10.03
N ASP A 73 -13.31 -16.38 -9.13
CA ASP A 73 -12.24 -17.01 -8.35
C ASP A 73 -12.39 -16.68 -6.84
N PRO A 74 -13.22 -17.44 -6.12
CA PRO A 74 -13.48 -17.22 -4.71
C PRO A 74 -12.26 -17.42 -3.81
N ASN A 75 -11.18 -18.05 -4.30
CA ASN A 75 -9.97 -18.30 -3.52
C ASN A 75 -8.82 -17.36 -3.93
N HIS A 76 -9.09 -16.30 -4.69
CA HIS A 76 -8.06 -15.38 -5.15
C HIS A 76 -7.49 -14.54 -3.99
N THR A 77 -6.34 -14.97 -3.45
CA THR A 77 -5.70 -14.39 -2.26
C THR A 77 -5.58 -12.86 -2.32
N ILE A 78 -5.08 -12.33 -3.44
CA ILE A 78 -4.83 -10.88 -3.58
C ILE A 78 -6.14 -10.09 -3.65
N ALA A 79 -7.20 -10.67 -4.21
CA ALA A 79 -8.49 -9.98 -4.29
C ALA A 79 -9.11 -9.84 -2.90
N TRP A 80 -9.02 -10.87 -2.06
CA TRP A 80 -9.44 -10.79 -0.66
C TRP A 80 -8.64 -9.79 0.16
N ILE A 81 -7.31 -9.72 -0.04
CA ILE A 81 -6.46 -8.72 0.62
C ILE A 81 -6.85 -7.31 0.19
N LEU A 82 -7.08 -7.07 -1.10
CA LEU A 82 -7.52 -5.77 -1.62
C LEU A 82 -8.91 -5.39 -1.12
N LEU A 83 -9.83 -6.36 -1.05
CA LEU A 83 -11.15 -6.13 -0.46
C LEU A 83 -11.00 -5.63 0.98
N ALA A 84 -10.23 -6.36 1.80
CA ALA A 84 -9.99 -6.00 3.19
C ALA A 84 -9.32 -4.63 3.34
N TYR A 85 -8.38 -4.32 2.44
CA TYR A 85 -7.71 -3.02 2.42
C TYR A 85 -8.72 -1.87 2.15
N ILE A 86 -9.54 -2.00 1.11
CA ILE A 86 -10.52 -0.97 0.76
C ILE A 86 -11.52 -0.79 1.91
N GLN A 87 -11.96 -1.90 2.51
CA GLN A 87 -12.86 -1.84 3.65
C GLN A 87 -12.21 -1.15 4.84
N GLU A 88 -11.00 -1.52 5.25
CA GLU A 88 -10.31 -0.90 6.38
C GLU A 88 -10.12 0.62 6.20
N THR A 89 -9.81 1.07 4.98
CA THR A 89 -9.51 2.47 4.72
C THR A 89 -10.76 3.35 4.53
N HIS A 90 -11.88 2.79 4.07
CA HIS A 90 -13.07 3.57 3.69
C HIS A 90 -14.37 3.20 4.43
N GLU A 91 -14.43 2.03 5.07
CA GLU A 91 -15.57 1.55 5.85
C GLU A 91 -15.12 0.70 7.07
N GLU A 92 -16.02 -0.08 7.68
CA GLU A 92 -15.58 -1.08 8.68
C GLU A 92 -15.17 -2.36 7.95
N LEU A 93 -14.07 -2.99 8.36
CA LEU A 93 -13.69 -4.32 7.86
C LEU A 93 -14.65 -5.37 8.41
N HIS A 94 -15.40 -6.03 7.51
CA HIS A 94 -16.43 -6.97 7.91
C HIS A 94 -15.85 -8.30 8.41
N GLU A 95 -16.60 -8.97 9.30
CA GLU A 95 -16.18 -10.23 9.90
C GLU A 95 -16.07 -11.38 8.88
N ASP A 96 -16.97 -11.44 7.90
CA ASP A 96 -16.97 -12.45 6.83
C ASP A 96 -15.75 -12.33 5.92
N VAL A 97 -15.27 -11.11 5.68
CA VAL A 97 -14.00 -10.85 4.97
C VAL A 97 -12.83 -11.38 5.79
N LYS A 98 -12.79 -11.10 7.10
CA LYS A 98 -11.76 -11.66 8.00
C LYS A 98 -11.78 -13.18 8.03
N ASP A 99 -12.95 -13.82 8.11
CA ASP A 99 -13.07 -15.28 8.12
C ASP A 99 -12.55 -15.89 6.81
N SER A 100 -12.82 -15.25 5.68
CA SER A 100 -12.30 -15.65 4.38
C SER A 100 -10.77 -15.56 4.31
N LEU A 101 -10.18 -14.49 4.85
CA LEU A 101 -8.73 -14.34 4.95
C LEU A 101 -8.08 -15.42 5.82
N VAL A 102 -8.67 -15.75 6.98
CA VAL A 102 -8.18 -16.82 7.88
C VAL A 102 -8.22 -18.17 7.15
N ASN A 103 -9.33 -18.49 6.49
CA ASN A 103 -9.46 -19.73 5.72
C ASN A 103 -8.44 -19.86 4.58
N LEU A 104 -8.05 -18.73 3.96
CA LEU A 104 -7.00 -18.69 2.94
C LEU A 104 -5.61 -18.89 3.55
N LEU A 105 -5.35 -18.27 4.71
CA LEU A 105 -4.07 -18.37 5.41
C LEU A 105 -3.73 -19.82 5.80
N ASP A 106 -4.72 -20.62 6.16
CA ASP A 106 -4.53 -22.04 6.49
C ASP A 106 -4.03 -22.88 5.32
N LYS A 107 -4.33 -22.45 4.09
CA LYS A 107 -4.02 -23.19 2.85
C LYS A 107 -2.82 -22.61 2.10
N GLU A 108 -2.49 -21.35 2.34
CA GLU A 108 -1.44 -20.63 1.63
C GLU A 108 -0.04 -21.10 2.04
N LYS A 109 0.79 -21.41 1.04
CA LYS A 109 2.17 -21.89 1.25
C LYS A 109 3.22 -20.86 0.89
N ASN A 110 2.87 -19.88 0.04
CA ASN A 110 3.80 -18.83 -0.35
C ASN A 110 4.05 -17.87 0.83
N PRO A 111 5.30 -17.71 1.30
CA PRO A 111 5.59 -16.89 2.48
C PRO A 111 5.17 -15.42 2.36
N GLU A 112 5.35 -14.82 1.19
CA GLU A 112 4.96 -13.44 0.90
C GLU A 112 3.45 -13.26 0.99
N LYS A 113 2.67 -14.14 0.34
CA LYS A 113 1.20 -14.12 0.43
C LYS A 113 0.70 -14.39 1.84
N ARG A 114 1.33 -15.32 2.58
CA ARG A 114 1.03 -15.54 4.01
C ARG A 114 1.27 -14.26 4.80
N SER A 115 2.36 -13.54 4.53
CA SER A 115 2.65 -12.25 5.19
C SER A 115 1.52 -11.24 4.98
N LEU A 116 1.08 -11.07 3.74
CA LEU A 116 0.00 -10.15 3.39
C LEU A 116 -1.35 -10.55 4.00
N LEU A 117 -1.66 -11.85 4.04
CA LEU A 117 -2.87 -12.36 4.71
C LEU A 117 -2.84 -12.07 6.21
N ASN A 118 -1.71 -12.32 6.88
CA ASN A 118 -1.55 -11.98 8.30
C ASN A 118 -1.74 -10.48 8.54
N LEU A 119 -1.17 -9.63 7.68
CA LEU A 119 -1.39 -8.17 7.77
C LEU A 119 -2.87 -7.82 7.63
N ALA A 120 -3.55 -8.36 6.61
CA ALA A 120 -4.95 -8.07 6.35
C ALA A 120 -5.87 -8.52 7.50
N ILE A 121 -5.58 -9.66 8.12
CA ILE A 121 -6.31 -10.12 9.31
C ILE A 121 -6.04 -9.21 10.52
N ALA A 122 -4.80 -8.73 10.67
CA ALA A 122 -4.45 -7.83 11.77
C ALA A 122 -5.25 -6.52 11.75
N TRP A 123 -5.59 -6.00 10.57
CA TRP A 123 -6.44 -4.81 10.43
C TRP A 123 -7.79 -4.96 11.13
N TYR A 124 -8.42 -6.14 11.03
CA TYR A 124 -9.70 -6.41 11.69
C TYR A 124 -9.59 -6.31 13.22
N TYR A 125 -8.47 -6.78 13.77
CA TYR A 125 -8.26 -6.83 15.22
C TYR A 125 -7.66 -5.54 15.79
N PHE A 126 -7.21 -4.59 14.97
CA PHE A 126 -6.39 -3.45 15.40
C PHE A 126 -6.95 -2.68 16.60
N SER A 127 -8.25 -2.38 16.59
CA SER A 127 -8.94 -1.71 17.71
C SER A 127 -9.73 -2.66 18.61
N LYS A 128 -9.82 -3.94 18.25
CA LYS A 128 -10.71 -4.93 18.89
C LYS A 128 -9.97 -5.81 19.90
N ASP A 129 -8.78 -6.31 19.55
CA ASP A 129 -8.03 -7.27 20.36
C ASP A 129 -6.51 -7.09 20.13
N PHE A 130 -5.86 -6.46 21.11
CA PHE A 130 -4.42 -6.17 21.05
C PHE A 130 -3.56 -7.43 20.94
N PRO A 131 -3.65 -8.44 21.85
CA PRO A 131 -2.86 -9.66 21.73
C PRO A 131 -3.01 -10.36 20.38
N THR A 132 -4.24 -10.46 19.87
CA THR A 132 -4.49 -11.12 18.59
C THR A 132 -3.93 -10.31 17.42
N CYS A 133 -4.14 -8.99 17.40
CA CYS A 133 -3.57 -8.12 16.36
C CYS A 133 -2.03 -8.17 16.36
N GLU A 134 -1.40 -8.07 17.54
CA GLU A 134 0.06 -8.14 17.70
C GLU A 134 0.60 -9.47 17.15
N GLN A 135 -0.05 -10.59 17.49
CA GLN A 135 0.36 -11.90 17.00
C GLN A 135 0.36 -11.97 15.47
N TYR A 136 -0.70 -11.50 14.82
CA TYR A 136 -0.79 -11.49 13.35
C TYR A 136 0.28 -10.61 12.71
N LEU A 137 0.53 -9.41 13.25
CA LEU A 137 1.57 -8.51 12.73
C LEU A 137 2.98 -9.10 12.89
N LEU A 138 3.27 -9.75 14.01
CA LEU A 138 4.53 -10.45 14.21
C LEU A 138 4.70 -11.63 13.25
N GLN A 139 3.63 -12.41 12.99
CA GLN A 139 3.68 -13.48 11.99
C GLN A 139 3.87 -12.93 10.57
N ALA A 140 3.28 -11.79 10.24
CA ALA A 140 3.50 -11.13 8.96
C ALA A 140 4.99 -10.82 8.77
N ILE A 141 5.60 -10.08 9.70
CA ILE A 141 7.03 -9.75 9.67
C ILE A 141 7.90 -11.02 9.59
N ARG A 142 7.56 -12.06 10.35
CA ARG A 142 8.31 -13.33 10.34
C ARG A 142 8.23 -14.04 8.98
N HIS A 143 7.06 -14.06 8.35
CA HIS A 143 6.87 -14.72 7.07
C HIS A 143 7.55 -13.98 5.92
N PHE A 144 7.51 -12.66 5.94
CA PHE A 144 8.21 -11.84 4.96
C PHE A 144 8.66 -10.50 5.58
N PRO A 145 9.93 -10.41 6.04
CA PRO A 145 10.42 -9.20 6.70
C PRO A 145 10.68 -8.04 5.73
N GLY A 146 10.61 -8.28 4.42
CA GLY A 146 10.88 -7.29 3.37
C GLY A 146 9.80 -6.23 3.18
N TYR A 147 8.72 -6.22 3.99
CA TYR A 147 7.68 -5.21 3.91
C TYR A 147 7.76 -4.20 5.06
N PRO A 148 8.33 -2.99 4.85
CA PRO A 148 8.40 -1.93 5.86
C PRO A 148 7.03 -1.58 6.48
N ALA A 149 5.97 -1.66 5.69
CA ALA A 149 4.60 -1.41 6.13
C ALA A 149 4.18 -2.28 7.33
N HIS A 150 4.67 -3.52 7.43
CA HIS A 150 4.29 -4.44 8.52
C HIS A 150 4.82 -3.95 9.88
N TYR A 151 6.06 -3.48 9.90
CA TYR A 151 6.67 -2.87 11.09
C TYR A 151 5.91 -1.61 11.50
N ARG A 152 5.50 -0.78 10.53
CA ARG A 152 4.72 0.42 10.83
C ARG A 152 3.37 0.10 11.45
N TRP A 153 2.65 -0.89 10.92
CA TRP A 153 1.38 -1.32 11.54
C TRP A 153 1.58 -1.79 12.98
N LEU A 154 2.67 -2.50 13.27
CA LEU A 154 2.99 -2.92 14.63
C LEU A 154 3.39 -1.74 15.55
N GLN A 155 4.12 -0.77 15.03
CA GLN A 155 4.40 0.49 15.75
C GLN A 155 3.10 1.24 16.07
N SER A 156 2.21 1.40 15.09
CA SER A 156 0.90 2.04 15.28
C SER A 156 0.09 1.33 16.35
N LEU A 157 0.08 -0.01 16.35
CA LEU A 157 -0.60 -0.80 17.38
C LEU A 157 0.00 -0.53 18.77
N TYR A 158 1.32 -0.52 18.88
CA TYR A 158 2.01 -0.24 20.14
C TYR A 158 1.75 1.19 20.64
N ILE A 159 1.75 2.18 19.75
CA ILE A 159 1.43 3.57 20.09
C ILE A 159 -0.02 3.68 20.58
N TYR A 160 -0.96 3.13 19.81
CA TYR A 160 -2.39 3.17 20.11
C TYR A 160 -2.70 2.59 21.50
N HIS A 161 -2.03 1.48 21.87
CA HIS A 161 -2.19 0.83 23.17
C HIS A 161 -1.18 1.27 24.25
N ARG A 162 -0.44 2.37 24.02
CA ARG A 162 0.54 2.97 24.95
C ARG A 162 1.57 1.96 25.47
N LYS A 163 2.14 1.17 24.56
CA LYS A 163 3.15 0.14 24.83
C LYS A 163 4.58 0.68 24.65
N ASN A 164 5.53 -0.16 25.06
CA ASN A 164 6.96 0.12 25.24
C ASN A 164 7.61 0.93 24.08
N LEU A 165 8.02 2.16 24.37
CA LEU A 165 8.74 3.05 23.43
C LEU A 165 10.05 2.46 22.88
N GLY A 166 10.75 1.63 23.67
CA GLY A 166 11.95 0.93 23.22
C GLY A 166 11.68 -0.06 22.10
N LYS A 167 10.57 -0.81 22.17
CA LYS A 167 10.14 -1.70 21.08
C LYS A 167 9.74 -0.93 19.82
N ILE A 168 9.09 0.22 19.98
CA ILE A 168 8.72 1.09 18.85
C ILE A 168 9.98 1.54 18.10
N ARG A 169 11.02 1.95 18.84
CA ARG A 169 12.31 2.34 18.24
C ARG A 169 12.98 1.18 17.50
N GLU A 170 13.06 0.01 18.09
CA GLU A 170 13.63 -1.19 17.45
C GLU A 170 12.89 -1.55 16.15
N LEU A 171 11.55 -1.45 16.15
CA LEU A 171 10.75 -1.68 14.94
C LEU A 171 11.04 -0.65 13.86
N ALA A 172 11.27 0.62 14.22
CA ALA A 172 11.63 1.67 13.27
C ALA A 172 13.00 1.40 12.63
N GLU A 173 13.99 1.05 13.45
CA GLU A 173 15.33 0.67 12.99
C GLU A 173 15.29 -0.54 12.05
N ASN A 174 14.42 -1.51 12.32
CA ASN A 174 14.27 -2.67 11.45
C ASN A 174 13.53 -2.34 10.15
N ALA A 175 12.49 -1.50 10.19
CA ALA A 175 11.79 -1.07 8.98
C ALA A 175 12.75 -0.40 7.98
N VAL A 176 13.62 0.49 8.48
CA VAL A 176 14.64 1.22 7.69
C VAL A 176 15.55 0.27 6.92
N LYS A 177 15.97 -0.85 7.49
CA LYS A 177 16.84 -1.83 6.80
C LYS A 177 16.22 -2.47 5.55
N HIS A 178 14.90 -2.40 5.42
CA HIS A 178 14.12 -3.01 4.34
C HIS A 178 13.56 -1.99 3.34
N ILE A 179 13.85 -0.70 3.52
CA ILE A 179 13.46 0.33 2.56
C ILE A 179 14.52 0.37 1.46
N GLU A 180 14.14 -0.03 0.25
CA GLU A 180 15.02 0.02 -0.93
C GLU A 180 15.04 1.39 -1.59
N ILE A 181 13.92 2.12 -1.55
CA ILE A 181 13.71 3.41 -2.22
C ILE A 181 12.86 4.31 -1.32
N ILE A 182 13.27 5.58 -1.19
CA ILE A 182 12.53 6.63 -0.48
C ILE A 182 11.96 7.58 -1.53
N TYR A 183 10.62 7.69 -1.59
CA TYR A 183 9.93 8.67 -2.43
C TYR A 183 9.73 9.95 -1.63
N ILE A 184 10.34 11.04 -2.07
CA ILE A 184 10.21 12.35 -1.41
C ILE A 184 9.21 13.19 -2.21
N TYR A 185 8.21 13.73 -1.53
CA TYR A 185 7.26 14.66 -2.13
C TYR A 185 7.83 16.08 -2.13
N ASP A 186 7.59 16.85 -3.20
CA ASP A 186 8.16 18.19 -3.43
C ASP A 186 7.86 19.23 -2.33
N ASN A 187 6.87 18.97 -1.47
CA ASN A 187 6.50 19.88 -0.38
C ASN A 187 7.40 19.78 0.89
N ASP A 188 8.36 18.85 0.93
CA ASP A 188 9.14 18.54 2.14
C ASP A 188 10.64 18.91 2.08
N GLN A 189 11.00 19.91 1.26
CA GLN A 189 12.41 20.30 1.02
C GLN A 189 13.23 20.66 2.29
N ARG A 190 12.58 21.09 3.37
CA ARG A 190 13.25 21.41 4.64
C ARG A 190 13.76 20.17 5.37
N PHE A 191 13.05 19.05 5.24
CA PHE A 191 13.33 17.78 5.90
C PHE A 191 14.51 17.04 5.26
N ILE A 192 14.66 17.17 3.94
CA ILE A 192 15.66 16.46 3.11
C ILE A 192 17.10 16.77 3.52
N GLN A 193 17.39 18.02 3.88
CA GLN A 193 18.77 18.45 4.19
C GLN A 193 19.24 17.99 5.57
N GLU A 194 18.31 17.72 6.48
CA GLU A 194 18.61 17.42 7.88
C GLU A 194 18.94 15.94 8.09
N ILE A 195 18.30 15.05 7.33
CA ILE A 195 18.54 13.59 7.39
C ILE A 195 19.49 13.07 6.30
N GLN A 196 19.91 13.96 5.40
CA GLN A 196 20.80 13.66 4.27
C GLN A 196 22.03 12.80 4.62
N PRO A 197 22.75 13.06 5.73
CA PRO A 197 23.92 12.26 6.10
C PRO A 197 23.54 10.82 6.49
N TYR A 198 22.47 10.67 7.27
CA TYR A 198 21.96 9.36 7.69
C TYR A 198 21.43 8.55 6.50
N LEU A 199 20.74 9.21 5.57
CA LEU A 199 20.22 8.56 4.36
C LEU A 199 21.34 8.07 3.45
N GLY A 200 22.38 8.89 3.24
CA GLY A 200 23.55 8.52 2.43
C GLY A 200 24.41 7.40 3.03
N GLU A 201 24.44 7.28 4.35
CA GLU A 201 25.17 6.21 5.05
C GLU A 201 24.44 4.86 5.03
N ASN A 202 23.10 4.87 5.01
CA ASN A 202 22.29 3.67 5.23
C ASN A 202 21.49 3.20 4.00
N PHE A 203 21.36 4.01 2.96
CA PHE A 203 20.58 3.70 1.76
C PHE A 203 21.38 3.92 0.47
N LYS A 204 21.36 2.94 -0.44
CA LYS A 204 22.01 3.04 -1.76
C LYS A 204 21.03 3.63 -2.78
N GLY A 205 21.36 4.77 -3.40
CA GLY A 205 20.59 5.36 -4.52
C GLY A 205 20.05 6.79 -4.32
N PHE A 206 20.45 7.47 -3.25
CA PHE A 206 19.95 8.79 -2.88
C PHE A 206 20.64 9.96 -3.63
N VAL A 207 19.87 10.95 -4.13
CA VAL A 207 20.37 12.19 -4.77
C VAL A 207 19.56 13.43 -4.30
N PRO A 208 20.12 14.33 -3.48
CA PRO A 208 19.44 15.52 -2.96
C PRO A 208 19.81 16.86 -3.63
N GLY A 209 18.97 17.90 -3.46
CA GLY A 209 19.23 19.31 -3.82
C GLY A 209 19.03 20.29 -2.64
N ASN A 210 19.86 21.35 -2.58
CA ASN A 210 20.02 22.37 -1.50
C ASN A 210 18.90 23.46 -1.51
N GLU A 211 18.59 24.32 -0.51
CA GLU A 211 19.32 25.00 0.60
C GLU A 211 18.47 25.24 1.90
N SER A 212 19.12 25.68 3.00
CA SER A 212 18.72 25.57 4.41
C SER A 212 17.84 26.68 5.04
N ARG A 213 17.11 26.38 6.13
CA ARG A 213 17.35 26.79 7.56
C ARG A 213 16.13 26.53 8.48
N GLY A 214 16.35 25.83 9.60
CA GLY A 214 15.61 25.98 10.87
C GLY A 214 14.86 24.74 11.40
N ILE A 215 15.33 24.20 12.53
CA ILE A 215 15.00 22.90 13.16
C ILE A 215 13.60 22.84 13.84
N PRO A 216 12.86 21.73 13.67
CA PRO A 216 12.03 21.13 14.72
C PRO A 216 12.37 19.64 15.00
N ASP A 217 11.90 19.18 16.17
CA ASP A 217 12.23 17.96 16.93
C ASP A 217 12.16 16.59 16.19
N LEU A 218 13.08 15.67 16.51
CA LEU A 218 13.14 14.27 16.01
C LEU A 218 11.88 13.47 16.38
N ASP A 219 11.23 13.84 17.47
CA ASP A 219 9.93 13.26 17.87
C ASP A 219 8.78 13.70 16.94
N LEU A 220 8.91 14.85 16.28
CA LEU A 220 7.98 15.31 15.25
C LEU A 220 8.26 14.64 13.90
N PHE A 221 9.53 14.34 13.58
CA PHE A 221 9.96 13.54 12.41
C PHE A 221 9.33 12.15 12.41
N LEU A 222 9.40 11.45 13.56
CA LEU A 222 8.80 10.13 13.70
C LEU A 222 7.26 10.20 13.65
N GLN A 223 6.66 11.32 14.06
CA GLN A 223 5.21 11.57 13.96
C GLN A 223 4.76 12.03 12.56
N SER A 224 5.62 12.64 11.75
CA SER A 224 5.30 13.06 10.38
C SER A 224 5.51 11.92 9.37
N GLU A 225 6.49 11.04 9.60
CA GLU A 225 6.63 9.74 8.92
C GLU A 225 5.40 8.83 9.14
N ILE A 226 4.74 8.96 10.30
CA ILE A 226 3.44 8.32 10.62
C ILE A 226 2.30 8.82 9.71
N LYS A 227 2.43 9.96 9.01
CA LYS A 227 1.50 10.38 7.95
C LYS A 227 1.95 9.96 6.55
N MET A 228 3.24 10.03 6.24
CA MET A 228 3.76 9.81 4.87
C MET A 228 3.69 8.36 4.38
N LEU A 229 3.65 7.40 5.29
CA LEU A 229 3.52 5.98 4.92
C LEU A 229 2.06 5.53 4.79
N HIS A 230 1.07 6.37 5.10
CA HIS A 230 -0.31 6.11 4.68
C HIS A 230 -0.33 6.44 3.20
N THR A 231 -0.30 5.41 2.38
CA THR A 231 -1.37 5.14 1.42
C THR A 231 -0.93 3.97 0.55
N THR A 232 -1.90 3.18 0.15
CA THR A 232 -1.84 2.34 -1.05
C THR A 232 -1.48 3.10 -2.32
N ASP A 233 -1.34 4.44 -2.28
CA ASP A 233 -0.56 5.17 -3.28
C ASP A 233 0.79 4.50 -3.49
N SER A 234 1.48 3.98 -2.48
CA SER A 234 2.77 3.31 -2.69
C SER A 234 2.70 2.01 -3.52
N VAL A 235 1.57 1.30 -3.53
CA VAL A 235 1.40 0.07 -4.34
C VAL A 235 0.83 0.40 -5.72
N ALA A 236 -0.18 1.27 -5.81
CA ALA A 236 -0.73 1.72 -7.10
C ALA A 236 0.28 2.59 -7.86
N LYS A 237 0.88 3.59 -7.21
CA LYS A 237 1.96 4.43 -7.74
C LYS A 237 3.26 3.64 -7.88
N GLY A 238 3.59 2.72 -6.98
CA GLY A 238 4.74 1.83 -7.14
C GLY A 238 4.62 0.90 -8.35
N TYR A 239 3.41 0.39 -8.62
CA TYR A 239 3.11 -0.37 -9.84
C TYR A 239 3.11 0.54 -11.08
N LEU A 240 2.54 1.75 -11.01
CA LEU A 240 2.58 2.76 -12.08
C LEU A 240 4.00 3.30 -12.36
N GLU A 241 4.88 3.35 -11.35
CA GLU A 241 6.30 3.74 -11.46
C GLU A 241 7.18 2.58 -11.96
N HIS A 242 6.90 1.34 -11.56
CA HIS A 242 7.47 0.14 -12.16
C HIS A 242 7.17 0.06 -13.66
N LEU A 243 5.96 0.46 -14.04
CA LEU A 243 5.54 0.64 -15.43
C LEU A 243 6.27 1.77 -16.17
N LYS A 244 6.87 2.76 -15.48
CA LYS A 244 7.70 3.83 -16.08
C LYS A 244 9.17 3.43 -16.29
N THR A 245 9.68 2.48 -15.51
CA THR A 245 11.13 2.19 -15.39
C THR A 245 11.61 0.99 -16.21
N ASN A 246 10.71 0.14 -16.71
CA ASN A 246 11.06 -0.93 -17.65
C ASN A 246 11.00 -0.41 -19.10
N ARG A 247 12.14 0.08 -19.59
CA ARG A 247 12.47 0.22 -21.02
C ARG A 247 13.17 -1.03 -21.54
#